data_AF-A0A7J6M5T6-F1
#
_entry.id   AF-A0A7J6M5T6-F1
#
_cell.length_a   1.000
_cell.length_b   1.000
_cell.length_c   1.000
_cell.angle_alpha   90.00
_cell.angle_beta   90.00
_cell.angle_gamma   90.00
#
_symmetry.space_group_name_H-M   'P 1'
#
loop_
_entity.id
_entity.type
_entity.pdbx_description
1 polymer ?
#
loop_
_entity_poly.entity_id
_entity_poly.type
_entity_poly.pdbx_seq_one_letter_code
_entity_poly.pdbx_strand_id
1 'polypeptide(L)'
;MNGFVIVGGVLGVLFLTMSWTKVVLLCIGVIVALLAILVASQEKMLYMPEVQGITTVNTNPPGMRSPGEVGMKFEDVRVATEDGQTIHAWFIHAMGVSDTSTVPTIVFCHANAGNMGLRMPNYQQMTSYMKVNVLAFDYRGYGDSTGAPSEEGIMMDLDGLNDWVESNQDLVDPENIFFFGRSLGGSVAAEYSAKLANEGHPPRGLILENTFLSISSMVNSLFPFLRFEWIKKPFLRLKWETYKYVEKLGKK
;
A
#
# COMPACT_ATOMS: atom_id res chain seq x y z
N MET A 1 23.37 -14.96 -36.72
CA MET A 1 23.30 -13.65 -37.39
C MET A 1 22.13 -13.70 -38.35
N ASN A 2 21.08 -12.87 -38.23
CA ASN A 2 20.18 -12.50 -39.36
C ASN A 2 18.97 -11.64 -38.96
N GLY A 3 18.46 -11.67 -37.72
CA GLY A 3 17.30 -10.82 -37.36
C GLY A 3 17.65 -9.33 -37.23
N PHE A 4 18.66 -9.01 -36.42
CA PHE A 4 19.04 -7.62 -36.10
C PHE A 4 19.59 -6.82 -37.30
N VAL A 5 20.30 -7.47 -38.22
CA VAL A 5 20.85 -6.80 -39.41
C VAL A 5 19.74 -6.48 -40.40
N ILE A 6 18.75 -7.36 -40.55
CA ILE A 6 17.59 -7.13 -41.42
C ILE A 6 16.70 -6.03 -40.84
N VAL A 7 16.41 -6.06 -39.53
CA VAL A 7 15.61 -5.01 -38.86
C VAL A 7 16.33 -3.66 -38.93
N GLY A 8 17.64 -3.62 -38.68
CA GLY A 8 18.45 -2.40 -38.81
C GLY A 8 18.49 -1.86 -40.25
N GLY A 9 18.61 -2.73 -41.25
CA GLY A 9 18.60 -2.35 -42.66
C GLY A 9 17.25 -1.81 -43.14
N VAL A 10 16.15 -2.45 -42.75
CA VAL A 10 14.77 -2.01 -43.10
C VAL A 10 14.43 -0.68 -42.43
N LEU A 11 14.77 -0.52 -41.14
CA LEU A 11 14.60 0.76 -40.45
C LEU A 11 15.47 1.85 -41.09
N GLY A 12 16.72 1.55 -41.43
CA GLY A 12 17.61 2.49 -42.11
C GLY A 12 17.06 3.01 -43.44
N VAL A 13 16.51 2.14 -44.28
CA VAL A 13 15.89 2.54 -45.56
C VAL A 13 14.58 3.32 -45.35
N LEU A 14 13.77 2.96 -44.36
CA LEU A 14 12.56 3.72 -44.00
C LEU A 14 12.91 5.14 -43.50
N PHE A 15 13.93 5.29 -42.65
CA PHE A 15 14.39 6.59 -42.17
C PHE A 15 15.02 7.45 -43.26
N LEU A 16 15.67 6.84 -44.27
CA LEU A 16 16.25 7.55 -45.42
C LEU A 16 15.19 7.98 -46.46
N THR A 17 14.02 7.36 -46.47
CA THR A 17 12.94 7.63 -47.45
C THR A 17 11.79 8.46 -46.87
N MET A 18 11.67 8.54 -45.55
CA MET A 18 10.71 9.40 -44.86
C MET A 18 11.19 10.86 -44.82
N SER A 19 10.27 11.80 -45.03
CA SER A 19 10.55 13.20 -44.75
C SER A 19 10.86 13.38 -43.26
N TRP A 20 11.77 14.30 -42.93
CA TRP A 20 12.12 14.65 -41.55
C TRP A 20 10.89 14.92 -40.68
N THR A 21 9.83 15.50 -41.24
CA THR A 21 8.55 15.71 -40.55
C THR A 21 7.91 14.40 -40.08
N LYS A 22 7.91 13.35 -40.91
CA LYS A 22 7.36 12.04 -40.55
C LYS A 22 8.22 11.34 -39.50
N VAL A 23 9.55 11.51 -39.57
CA VAL A 23 10.49 11.01 -38.55
C VAL A 23 10.21 11.68 -37.20
N VAL A 24 10.07 13.00 -37.17
CA VAL A 24 9.73 13.76 -35.96
C VAL A 24 8.37 13.32 -35.40
N LEU A 25 7.34 13.21 -36.23
CA LEU A 25 6.01 12.75 -35.80
C LEU A 25 6.04 11.34 -35.23
N LEU A 26 6.82 10.43 -35.83
CA LEU A 26 7.00 9.07 -35.32
C LEU A 26 7.68 9.09 -33.94
N CYS A 27 8.76 9.86 -33.77
CA CYS A 27 9.44 10.00 -32.49
C CYS A 27 8.53 10.57 -31.41
N ILE A 28 7.76 11.62 -31.72
CA ILE A 28 6.76 12.18 -30.80
C ILE A 28 5.72 11.12 -30.45
N GLY A 29 5.19 10.39 -31.43
CA GLY A 29 4.22 9.32 -31.22
C GLY A 29 4.73 8.22 -30.28
N VAL A 30 5.99 7.80 -30.46
CA VAL A 30 6.64 6.81 -29.58
C VAL A 30 6.79 7.36 -28.16
N ILE A 31 7.25 8.61 -27.99
CA ILE A 31 7.38 9.24 -26.66
C ILE A 31 6.03 9.32 -25.95
N VAL A 32 4.98 9.77 -26.65
CA VAL A 32 3.63 9.85 -26.10
C VAL A 32 3.12 8.46 -25.70
N ALA A 33 3.32 7.44 -26.54
CA ALA A 33 2.93 6.08 -26.21
C ALA A 33 3.66 5.53 -24.97
N LEU A 34 4.98 5.76 -24.86
CA LEU A 34 5.76 5.35 -23.70
C LEU A 34 5.32 6.07 -22.42
N LEU A 35 5.03 7.37 -22.50
CA LEU A 35 4.49 8.14 -21.36
C LEU A 35 3.10 7.64 -20.95
N ALA A 36 2.22 7.34 -21.92
CA ALA A 36 0.91 6.77 -21.63
C ALA A 36 1.02 5.41 -20.92
N ILE A 37 1.92 4.53 -21.39
CA ILE A 37 2.20 3.23 -20.75
C ILE A 37 2.74 3.45 -19.32
N LEU A 38 3.68 4.38 -19.14
CA LEU A 38 4.23 4.70 -17.83
C LEU A 38 3.13 5.16 -16.86
N VAL A 39 2.27 6.08 -17.28
CA VAL A 39 1.15 6.59 -16.47
C VAL A 39 0.16 5.48 -16.13
N ALA A 40 -0.20 4.64 -17.11
CA ALA A 40 -1.15 3.55 -16.92
C ALA A 40 -0.60 2.36 -16.11
N SER A 41 0.71 2.34 -15.83
CA SER A 41 1.38 1.24 -15.12
C SER A 41 1.89 1.65 -13.73
N GLN A 42 1.62 2.86 -13.26
CA GLN A 42 2.21 3.35 -11.99
C GLN A 42 1.81 2.50 -10.80
N GLU A 43 0.58 1.99 -10.76
CA GLU A 43 0.07 1.17 -9.67
C GLU A 43 0.82 -0.16 -9.66
N LYS A 44 1.03 -0.76 -10.84
CA LYS A 44 1.80 -2.00 -10.99
C LYS A 44 3.30 -1.81 -10.67
N MET A 45 3.82 -0.59 -10.82
CA MET A 45 5.20 -0.27 -10.48
C MET A 45 5.39 -0.04 -8.98
N LEU A 46 4.40 0.56 -8.32
CA LEU A 46 4.45 0.83 -6.89
C LEU A 46 4.06 -0.41 -6.09
N TYR A 47 2.89 -0.97 -6.34
CA TYR A 47 2.31 -2.03 -5.53
C TYR A 47 2.83 -3.41 -5.96
N MET A 48 3.44 -4.11 -5.00
CA MET A 48 4.03 -5.43 -5.19
C MET A 48 3.32 -6.45 -4.30
N PRO A 49 2.12 -6.93 -4.71
CA PRO A 49 1.39 -7.94 -3.95
C PRO A 49 2.07 -9.31 -3.96
N GLU A 50 2.81 -9.62 -5.04
CA GLU A 50 3.57 -10.86 -5.18
C GLU A 50 5.06 -10.62 -4.98
N VAL A 51 5.70 -11.48 -4.17
CA VAL A 51 7.15 -11.49 -4.00
C VAL A 51 7.66 -12.93 -4.03
N GLN A 52 8.56 -13.24 -4.97
CA GLN A 52 9.18 -14.57 -5.06
C GLN A 52 8.14 -15.72 -5.19
N GLY A 53 7.02 -15.49 -5.88
CA GLY A 53 5.93 -16.46 -6.02
C GLY A 53 5.01 -16.58 -4.80
N ILE A 54 5.26 -15.79 -3.74
CA ILE A 54 4.39 -15.67 -2.58
C ILE A 54 3.30 -14.66 -2.92
N THR A 55 2.05 -15.11 -2.96
CA THR A 55 0.87 -14.32 -3.32
C THR A 55 -0.08 -14.25 -2.14
N THR A 56 -0.62 -15.38 -1.74
CA THR A 56 -1.58 -15.53 -0.64
C THR A 56 -0.92 -16.01 0.64
N VAL A 57 -1.61 -15.86 1.78
CA VAL A 57 -1.09 -16.33 3.07
C VAL A 57 -0.81 -17.84 3.08
N ASN A 58 -1.58 -18.62 2.30
CA ASN A 58 -1.38 -20.07 2.17
C ASN A 58 -0.07 -20.44 1.44
N THR A 59 0.43 -19.56 0.57
CA THR A 59 1.71 -19.75 -0.13
C THR A 59 2.92 -19.32 0.69
N ASN A 60 2.70 -18.73 1.87
CA ASN A 60 3.79 -18.28 2.74
C ASN A 60 4.61 -19.46 3.31
N PRO A 61 5.86 -19.20 3.72
CA PRO A 61 6.62 -20.13 4.54
C PRO A 61 5.87 -20.56 5.81
N PRO A 62 6.15 -21.75 6.38
CA PRO A 62 5.57 -22.19 7.64
C PRO A 62 5.83 -21.18 8.79
N GLY A 63 4.82 -20.98 9.64
CA GLY A 63 4.84 -19.99 10.73
C GLY A 63 4.40 -18.59 10.29
N MET A 64 3.99 -18.42 9.03
CA MET A 64 3.54 -17.14 8.45
C MET A 64 2.21 -17.27 7.70
N ARG A 65 1.55 -18.44 7.74
CA ARG A 65 0.29 -18.67 7.00
C ARG A 65 -0.94 -18.28 7.80
N SER A 66 -0.83 -18.35 9.13
CA SER A 66 -1.81 -17.81 10.07
C SER A 66 -1.15 -17.55 11.43
N PRO A 67 -1.70 -16.66 12.27
CA PRO A 67 -1.21 -16.47 13.64
C PRO A 67 -1.29 -17.76 14.48
N GLY A 68 -2.25 -18.64 14.15
CA GLY A 68 -2.42 -19.93 14.81
C GLY A 68 -1.22 -20.87 14.68
N GLU A 69 -0.45 -20.82 13.57
CA GLU A 69 0.75 -21.65 13.37
C GLU A 69 1.84 -21.36 14.42
N VAL A 70 1.82 -20.17 15.01
CA VAL A 70 2.76 -19.74 16.06
C VAL A 70 2.11 -19.60 17.43
N GLY A 71 0.92 -20.20 17.62
CA GLY A 71 0.22 -20.26 18.91
C GLY A 71 -0.44 -18.95 19.35
N MET A 72 -0.65 -18.01 18.43
CA MET A 72 -1.34 -16.76 18.73
C MET A 72 -2.86 -16.94 18.57
N LYS A 73 -3.64 -16.38 19.50
CA LYS A 73 -5.10 -16.32 19.39
C LYS A 73 -5.48 -15.22 18.42
N PHE A 74 -6.38 -15.51 17.47
CA PHE A 74 -6.82 -14.54 16.47
C PHE A 74 -8.20 -14.91 15.90
N GLU A 75 -8.87 -13.91 15.32
CA GLU A 75 -10.06 -14.04 14.47
C GLU A 75 -9.65 -13.90 13.00
N ASP A 76 -10.19 -14.76 12.12
CA ASP A 76 -10.05 -14.63 10.66
C ASP A 76 -11.19 -13.76 10.11
N VAL A 77 -10.87 -12.54 9.70
CA VAL A 77 -11.86 -11.51 9.40
C VAL A 77 -11.92 -11.24 7.90
N ARG A 78 -13.14 -11.12 7.37
CA ARG A 78 -13.39 -10.64 6.01
C ARG A 78 -14.32 -9.45 6.06
N VAL A 79 -13.85 -8.34 5.51
CA VAL A 79 -14.53 -7.04 5.52
C VAL A 79 -14.95 -6.68 4.11
N ALA A 80 -16.21 -6.33 3.92
CA ALA A 80 -16.68 -5.79 2.65
C ALA A 80 -16.39 -4.28 2.59
N THR A 81 -15.97 -3.78 1.44
CA THR A 81 -15.86 -2.35 1.16
C THR A 81 -17.09 -1.84 0.42
N GLU A 82 -17.33 -0.52 0.46
CA GLU A 82 -18.48 0.10 -0.24
C GLU A 82 -18.48 -0.20 -1.75
N ASP A 83 -17.31 -0.31 -2.35
CA ASP A 83 -17.12 -0.64 -3.78
C ASP A 83 -17.13 -2.16 -4.07
N GLY A 84 -17.57 -2.97 -3.12
CA GLY A 84 -17.82 -4.40 -3.29
C GLY A 84 -16.58 -5.28 -3.30
N GLN A 85 -15.44 -4.78 -2.80
CA GLN A 85 -14.26 -5.61 -2.56
C GLN A 85 -14.36 -6.31 -1.20
N THR A 86 -13.57 -7.38 -1.04
CA THR A 86 -13.43 -8.08 0.24
C THR A 86 -11.99 -8.00 0.69
N ILE A 87 -11.79 -7.48 1.90
CA ILE A 87 -10.49 -7.32 2.55
C ILE A 87 -10.31 -8.42 3.59
N HIS A 88 -9.22 -9.14 3.46
CA HIS A 88 -8.81 -10.17 4.38
C HIS A 88 -7.96 -9.57 5.51
N ALA A 89 -8.33 -9.88 6.73
CA ALA A 89 -7.66 -9.40 7.93
C ALA A 89 -7.58 -10.48 9.02
N TRP A 90 -6.63 -10.31 9.92
CA TRP A 90 -6.54 -11.03 11.17
C TRP A 90 -6.66 -10.04 12.32
N PHE A 91 -7.61 -10.29 13.22
CA PHE A 91 -7.63 -9.61 14.50
C PHE A 91 -6.93 -10.49 15.54
N ILE A 92 -5.75 -10.06 15.96
CA ILE A 92 -4.83 -10.84 16.80
C ILE A 92 -4.87 -10.30 18.23
N HIS A 93 -5.13 -11.18 19.18
CA HIS A 93 -5.25 -10.82 20.59
C HIS A 93 -3.89 -10.62 21.28
N ALA A 94 -3.82 -9.66 22.20
CA ALA A 94 -2.68 -9.49 23.08
C ALA A 94 -2.34 -10.78 23.85
N MET A 95 -1.06 -11.13 23.92
CA MET A 95 -0.63 -12.38 24.55
C MET A 95 -0.47 -12.24 26.05
N GLY A 96 -1.04 -13.19 26.80
CA GLY A 96 -0.95 -13.21 28.27
C GLY A 96 -1.85 -12.19 28.96
N VAL A 97 -2.88 -11.69 28.28
CA VAL A 97 -3.93 -10.81 28.81
C VAL A 97 -5.23 -11.61 28.89
N SER A 98 -5.97 -11.49 29.99
CA SER A 98 -7.22 -12.23 30.22
C SER A 98 -8.42 -11.63 29.47
N ASP A 99 -8.50 -10.30 29.45
CA ASP A 99 -9.51 -9.54 28.73
C ASP A 99 -8.81 -8.57 27.78
N THR A 100 -8.92 -8.84 26.49
CA THR A 100 -8.28 -8.05 25.44
C THR A 100 -9.18 -6.96 24.88
N SER A 101 -10.45 -6.89 25.27
CA SER A 101 -11.38 -5.89 24.72
C SER A 101 -10.99 -4.44 25.07
N THR A 102 -10.27 -4.27 26.19
CA THR A 102 -9.88 -2.96 26.73
C THR A 102 -8.43 -2.56 26.47
N VAL A 103 -7.61 -3.46 25.89
CA VAL A 103 -6.22 -3.11 25.56
C VAL A 103 -6.16 -2.29 24.27
N PRO A 104 -5.11 -1.45 24.08
CA PRO A 104 -4.94 -0.74 22.82
C PRO A 104 -4.90 -1.68 21.64
N THR A 105 -5.47 -1.26 20.51
CA THR A 105 -5.42 -2.01 19.25
C THR A 105 -4.57 -1.25 18.24
N ILE A 106 -3.60 -1.95 17.64
CA ILE A 106 -2.81 -1.44 16.53
C ILE A 106 -3.43 -1.90 15.22
N VAL A 107 -3.88 -0.97 14.39
CA VAL A 107 -4.16 -1.24 12.97
C VAL A 107 -2.83 -1.16 12.22
N PHE A 108 -2.35 -2.31 11.74
CA PHE A 108 -1.02 -2.42 11.15
C PHE A 108 -1.06 -2.30 9.62
N CYS A 109 -0.80 -1.10 9.12
CA CYS A 109 -0.61 -0.80 7.71
C CYS A 109 0.78 -1.30 7.26
N HIS A 110 0.81 -2.48 6.64
CA HIS A 110 2.08 -3.14 6.31
C HIS A 110 2.88 -2.44 5.21
N ALA A 111 4.19 -2.69 5.20
CA ALA A 111 5.05 -2.28 4.10
C ALA A 111 4.70 -3.02 2.81
N ASN A 112 5.03 -2.40 1.67
CA ASN A 112 4.93 -3.02 0.36
C ASN A 112 5.74 -4.34 0.26
N ALA A 113 5.56 -5.06 -0.85
CA ALA A 113 6.23 -6.32 -1.17
C ALA A 113 5.77 -7.48 -0.25
N GLY A 114 4.74 -8.20 -0.71
CA GLY A 114 4.16 -9.36 -0.05
C GLY A 114 3.00 -9.04 0.90
N ASN A 115 2.51 -10.05 1.60
CA ASN A 115 1.24 -10.00 2.36
C ASN A 115 1.42 -9.88 3.90
N MET A 116 0.31 -9.75 4.62
CA MET A 116 0.24 -9.60 6.08
C MET A 116 0.94 -10.74 6.83
N GLY A 117 0.87 -11.97 6.30
CA GLY A 117 1.50 -13.14 6.91
C GLY A 117 3.02 -13.03 7.03
N LEU A 118 3.67 -12.39 6.04
CA LEU A 118 5.12 -12.13 6.06
C LEU A 118 5.53 -11.10 7.13
N ARG A 119 4.58 -10.55 7.89
CA ARG A 119 4.81 -9.60 8.99
C ARG A 119 4.63 -10.24 10.36
N MET A 120 4.43 -11.56 10.44
CA MET A 120 4.23 -12.32 11.68
C MET A 120 5.24 -11.98 12.79
N PRO A 121 6.56 -11.84 12.53
CA PRO A 121 7.52 -11.49 13.59
C PRO A 121 7.26 -10.13 14.24
N ASN A 122 6.62 -9.20 13.53
CA ASN A 122 6.21 -7.93 14.13
C ASN A 122 5.02 -8.18 15.07
N TYR A 123 4.01 -8.92 14.62
CA TYR A 123 2.79 -9.18 15.41
C TYR A 123 3.12 -9.89 16.72
N GLN A 124 3.98 -10.90 16.68
CA GLN A 124 4.48 -11.58 17.87
C GLN A 124 5.07 -10.59 18.89
N GLN A 125 5.93 -9.68 18.44
CA GLN A 125 6.55 -8.68 19.32
C GLN A 125 5.52 -7.69 19.88
N MET A 126 4.58 -7.22 19.06
CA MET A 126 3.54 -6.29 19.51
C MET A 126 2.65 -6.93 20.58
N THR A 127 2.14 -8.13 20.31
CA THR A 127 1.23 -8.83 21.23
C THR A 127 1.94 -9.34 22.47
N SER A 128 3.23 -9.72 22.38
CA SER A 128 3.97 -10.28 23.52
C SER A 128 4.60 -9.21 24.42
N TYR A 129 5.22 -8.18 23.85
CA TYR A 129 5.96 -7.18 24.62
C TYR A 129 5.12 -5.94 24.94
N MET A 130 4.34 -5.45 23.98
CA MET A 130 3.52 -4.25 24.18
C MET A 130 2.13 -4.56 24.76
N LYS A 131 1.70 -5.84 24.72
CA LYS A 131 0.40 -6.30 25.23
C LYS A 131 -0.79 -5.57 24.58
N VAL A 132 -0.70 -5.38 23.26
CA VAL A 132 -1.73 -4.76 22.43
C VAL A 132 -2.38 -5.80 21.50
N ASN A 133 -3.61 -5.54 21.09
CA ASN A 133 -4.20 -6.26 19.96
C ASN A 133 -3.61 -5.74 18.66
N VAL A 134 -3.69 -6.54 17.60
CA VAL A 134 -3.26 -6.13 16.26
C VAL A 134 -4.35 -6.48 15.25
N LEU A 135 -4.90 -5.47 14.58
CA LEU A 135 -5.67 -5.65 13.36
C LEU A 135 -4.71 -5.60 12.17
N ALA A 136 -4.29 -6.79 11.72
CA ALA A 136 -3.46 -6.97 10.54
C ALA A 136 -4.35 -7.21 9.33
N PHE A 137 -4.02 -6.64 8.17
CA PHE A 137 -4.83 -6.82 6.96
C PHE A 137 -3.96 -6.77 5.72
N ASP A 138 -4.47 -7.29 4.62
CA ASP A 138 -3.89 -7.13 3.29
C ASP A 138 -4.68 -6.07 2.50
N TYR A 139 -3.98 -5.13 1.87
CA TYR A 139 -4.60 -4.18 0.93
C TYR A 139 -5.36 -4.90 -0.18
N ARG A 140 -6.38 -4.27 -0.79
CA ARG A 140 -7.03 -4.82 -1.99
C ARG A 140 -6.00 -5.27 -3.04
N GLY A 141 -6.16 -6.49 -3.55
CA GLY A 141 -5.23 -7.13 -4.48
C GLY A 141 -3.95 -7.70 -3.87
N TYR A 142 -3.78 -7.66 -2.54
CA TYR A 142 -2.73 -8.36 -1.79
C TYR A 142 -3.31 -9.58 -1.08
N GLY A 143 -2.49 -10.59 -0.84
CA GLY A 143 -2.90 -11.75 -0.05
C GLY A 143 -4.18 -12.40 -0.59
N ASP A 144 -5.15 -12.62 0.28
CA ASP A 144 -6.48 -13.10 -0.09
C ASP A 144 -7.53 -11.97 -0.27
N SER A 145 -7.12 -10.71 -0.23
CA SER A 145 -7.99 -9.55 -0.50
C SER A 145 -8.27 -9.41 -2.00
N THR A 146 -9.52 -9.12 -2.36
CA THR A 146 -9.93 -8.98 -3.77
C THR A 146 -9.55 -7.63 -4.37
N GLY A 147 -9.73 -7.48 -5.69
CA GLY A 147 -9.58 -6.19 -6.37
C GLY A 147 -8.16 -5.87 -6.81
N ALA A 148 -7.87 -4.58 -6.98
CA ALA A 148 -6.56 -4.08 -7.40
C ALA A 148 -6.19 -2.82 -6.61
N PRO A 149 -4.91 -2.65 -6.22
CA PRO A 149 -4.49 -1.57 -5.35
C PRO A 149 -4.51 -0.21 -6.06
N SER A 150 -5.07 0.78 -5.36
CA SER A 150 -5.03 2.19 -5.71
C SER A 150 -5.05 3.02 -4.43
N GLU A 151 -4.60 4.28 -4.47
CA GLU A 151 -4.60 5.13 -3.26
C GLU A 151 -5.99 5.29 -2.67
N GLU A 152 -6.96 5.65 -3.52
CA GLU A 152 -8.37 5.80 -3.15
C GLU A 152 -8.98 4.49 -2.66
N GLY A 153 -8.70 3.38 -3.34
CA GLY A 153 -9.22 2.08 -2.94
C GLY A 153 -8.69 1.64 -1.57
N ILE A 154 -7.40 1.88 -1.28
CA ILE A 154 -6.83 1.55 0.03
C ILE A 154 -7.48 2.37 1.16
N MET A 155 -7.98 3.59 0.89
CA MET A 155 -8.77 4.33 1.87
C MET A 155 -10.13 3.68 2.12
N MET A 156 -10.80 3.20 1.07
CA MET A 156 -12.06 2.44 1.19
C MET A 156 -11.87 1.11 1.93
N ASP A 157 -10.69 0.47 1.80
CA ASP A 157 -10.34 -0.72 2.59
C ASP A 157 -10.34 -0.41 4.08
N LEU A 158 -9.76 0.73 4.46
CA LEU A 158 -9.70 1.17 5.84
C LEU A 158 -11.06 1.64 6.36
N ASP A 159 -11.91 2.23 5.52
CA ASP A 159 -13.31 2.53 5.89
C ASP A 159 -14.07 1.25 6.26
N GLY A 160 -13.96 0.20 5.45
CA GLY A 160 -14.56 -1.08 5.82
C GLY A 160 -13.98 -1.67 7.13
N LEU A 161 -12.67 -1.57 7.34
CA LEU A 161 -12.04 -2.06 8.58
C LEU A 161 -12.49 -1.25 9.79
N ASN A 162 -12.71 0.06 9.64
CA ASN A 162 -13.27 0.91 10.68
C ASN A 162 -14.72 0.52 11.00
N ASP A 163 -15.55 0.26 9.99
CA ASP A 163 -16.91 -0.24 10.19
C ASP A 163 -16.94 -1.59 10.94
N TRP A 164 -15.96 -2.45 10.65
CA TRP A 164 -15.77 -3.70 11.40
C TRP A 164 -15.40 -3.42 12.86
N VAL A 165 -14.47 -2.49 13.13
CA VAL A 165 -14.13 -2.09 14.51
C VAL A 165 -15.36 -1.58 15.26
N GLU A 166 -16.13 -0.68 14.65
CA GLU A 166 -17.35 -0.12 15.25
C GLU A 166 -18.45 -1.16 15.51
N SER A 167 -18.47 -2.23 14.72
CA SER A 167 -19.43 -3.33 14.88
C SER A 167 -18.99 -4.39 15.91
N ASN A 168 -17.75 -4.34 16.39
CA ASN A 168 -17.16 -5.36 17.28
C ASN A 168 -16.56 -4.72 18.55
N GLN A 169 -17.30 -3.81 19.18
CA GLN A 169 -16.85 -3.07 20.37
C GLN A 169 -16.66 -3.96 21.62
N ASP A 170 -17.16 -5.19 21.59
CA ASP A 170 -16.90 -6.22 22.59
C ASP A 170 -15.50 -6.86 22.44
N LEU A 171 -14.85 -6.69 21.29
CA LEU A 171 -13.50 -7.17 20.99
C LEU A 171 -12.46 -6.06 20.93
N VAL A 172 -12.86 -4.86 20.50
CA VAL A 172 -11.97 -3.72 20.25
C VAL A 172 -12.58 -2.44 20.82
N ASP A 173 -11.81 -1.70 21.61
CA ASP A 173 -12.14 -0.33 22.00
C ASP A 173 -11.87 0.66 20.83
N PRO A 174 -12.90 1.25 20.18
CA PRO A 174 -12.71 2.18 19.07
C PRO A 174 -11.99 3.47 19.47
N GLU A 175 -12.03 3.85 20.75
CA GLU A 175 -11.37 5.06 21.25
C GLU A 175 -9.87 4.84 21.55
N ASN A 176 -9.41 3.58 21.48
CA ASN A 176 -8.04 3.18 21.80
C ASN A 176 -7.31 2.55 20.59
N ILE A 177 -7.61 3.07 19.40
CA ILE A 177 -6.98 2.67 18.13
C ILE A 177 -5.71 3.47 17.85
N PHE A 178 -4.63 2.75 17.55
CA PHE A 178 -3.39 3.31 17.03
C PHE A 178 -3.18 2.83 15.59
N PHE A 179 -2.84 3.74 14.68
CA PHE A 179 -2.37 3.35 13.35
C PHE A 179 -0.86 3.19 13.37
N PHE A 180 -0.36 2.03 12.94
CA PHE A 180 1.06 1.81 12.71
C PHE A 180 1.28 1.61 11.21
N GLY A 181 2.06 2.48 10.60
CA GLY A 181 2.44 2.35 9.20
C GLY A 181 3.94 2.18 8.99
N ARG A 182 4.33 1.16 8.21
CA ARG A 182 5.72 0.95 7.78
C ARG A 182 5.90 1.21 6.30
N SER A 183 6.92 1.97 5.91
CA SER A 183 7.21 2.29 4.49
C SER A 183 5.96 2.81 3.76
N LEU A 184 5.48 2.17 2.69
CA LEU A 184 4.20 2.49 2.04
C LEU A 184 3.03 2.63 3.03
N GLY A 185 2.91 1.70 3.97
CA GLY A 185 1.88 1.70 4.99
C GLY A 185 1.96 2.92 5.91
N GLY A 186 3.11 3.58 6.01
CA GLY A 186 3.27 4.86 6.70
C GLY A 186 2.44 5.98 6.09
N SER A 187 2.42 6.09 4.76
CA SER A 187 1.56 7.08 4.11
C SER A 187 0.08 6.71 4.22
N VAL A 188 -0.25 5.43 4.10
CA VAL A 188 -1.61 4.91 4.26
C VAL A 188 -2.15 5.25 5.65
N ALA A 189 -1.40 4.91 6.70
CA ALA A 189 -1.74 5.21 8.09
C ALA A 189 -1.89 6.72 8.34
N ALA A 190 -0.98 7.54 7.81
CA ALA A 190 -1.03 8.99 7.97
C ALA A 190 -2.25 9.62 7.29
N GLU A 191 -2.53 9.22 6.05
CA GLU A 191 -3.67 9.72 5.28
C GLU A 191 -4.99 9.39 5.97
N TYR A 192 -5.17 8.13 6.36
CA TYR A 192 -6.40 7.70 7.01
C TYR A 192 -6.58 8.32 8.40
N SER A 193 -5.49 8.42 9.19
CA SER A 193 -5.53 9.14 10.47
C SER A 193 -5.98 10.59 10.28
N ALA A 194 -5.49 11.26 9.22
CA ALA A 194 -5.89 12.63 8.92
C ALA A 194 -7.34 12.72 8.43
N LYS A 195 -7.84 11.74 7.66
CA LYS A 195 -9.26 11.62 7.30
C LYS A 195 -10.13 11.56 8.55
N LEU A 196 -9.88 10.59 9.42
CA LEU A 196 -10.61 10.39 10.68
C LEU A 196 -10.57 11.63 11.59
N ALA A 197 -9.41 12.28 11.72
CA ALA A 197 -9.29 13.51 12.49
C ALA A 197 -10.14 14.66 11.92
N ASN A 198 -10.24 14.80 10.60
CA ASN A 198 -11.11 15.79 9.97
C ASN A 198 -12.61 15.46 10.14
N GLU A 199 -12.94 14.17 10.23
CA GLU A 199 -14.30 13.67 10.49
C GLU A 199 -14.71 13.78 11.98
N GLY A 200 -13.78 14.17 12.86
CA GLY A 200 -14.04 14.36 14.29
C GLY A 200 -13.73 13.14 15.17
N HIS A 201 -13.17 12.08 14.58
CA HIS A 201 -12.87 10.81 15.23
C HIS A 201 -11.36 10.48 15.17
N PRO A 202 -10.45 11.37 15.64
CA PRO A 202 -9.02 11.15 15.48
C PRO A 202 -8.58 9.86 16.20
N PRO A 203 -7.67 9.06 15.61
CA PRO A 203 -7.13 7.91 16.29
C PRO A 203 -6.33 8.34 17.53
N ARG A 204 -6.16 7.41 18.47
CA ARG A 204 -5.41 7.64 19.72
C ARG A 204 -3.95 8.01 19.45
N GLY A 205 -3.37 7.47 18.38
CA GLY A 205 -2.04 7.83 17.93
C GLY A 205 -1.69 7.27 16.56
N LEU A 206 -0.62 7.84 15.98
CA LEU A 206 -0.03 7.43 14.72
C LEU A 206 1.45 7.11 14.94
N ILE A 207 1.87 5.92 14.49
CA ILE A 207 3.26 5.44 14.53
C ILE A 207 3.74 5.29 13.08
N LEU A 208 4.81 6.00 12.74
CA LEU A 208 5.42 5.96 11.41
C LEU A 208 6.82 5.37 11.48
N GLU A 209 7.05 4.30 10.73
CA GLU A 209 8.35 3.63 10.68
C GLU A 209 8.89 3.60 9.25
N ASN A 210 10.08 4.20 9.04
CA ASN A 210 10.80 4.14 7.76
C ASN A 210 9.95 4.50 6.52
N THR A 211 9.03 5.47 6.67
CA THR A 211 8.19 5.98 5.58
C THR A 211 8.89 7.09 4.80
N PHE A 212 8.25 7.56 3.73
CA PHE A 212 8.71 8.65 2.87
C PHE A 212 7.87 9.92 3.05
N LEU A 213 8.36 11.05 2.56
CA LEU A 213 7.62 12.32 2.61
C LEU A 213 6.47 12.36 1.60
N SER A 214 6.77 11.98 0.36
CA SER A 214 5.78 11.77 -0.70
C SER A 214 6.36 10.92 -1.84
N ILE A 215 5.51 10.38 -2.72
CA ILE A 215 5.98 9.71 -3.95
C ILE A 215 6.73 10.72 -4.83
N SER A 216 6.25 11.96 -4.89
CA SER A 216 6.91 13.05 -5.61
C SER A 216 8.35 13.29 -5.11
N SER A 217 8.56 13.29 -3.79
CA SER A 217 9.88 13.41 -3.17
C SER A 217 10.76 12.19 -3.46
N MET A 218 10.20 10.98 -3.38
CA MET A 218 10.89 9.73 -3.71
C MET A 218 11.39 9.74 -5.17
N VAL A 219 10.53 10.12 -6.11
CA VAL A 219 10.87 10.24 -7.54
C VAL A 219 12.00 11.25 -7.75
N ASN A 220 11.97 12.38 -7.05
CA ASN A 220 13.05 13.38 -7.13
C ASN A 220 14.39 12.83 -6.64
N SER A 221 14.39 12.00 -5.60
CA SER A 221 15.59 11.37 -5.06
C SER A 221 16.14 10.28 -5.98
N LEU A 222 15.28 9.45 -6.56
CA LEU A 222 15.69 8.34 -7.44
C LEU A 222 16.04 8.79 -8.85
N PHE A 223 15.34 9.79 -9.37
CA PHE A 223 15.50 10.32 -10.73
C PHE A 223 15.66 11.85 -10.71
N PRO A 224 16.85 12.37 -10.33
CA PRO A 224 17.06 13.81 -10.17
C PRO A 224 16.78 14.64 -11.43
N PHE A 225 16.85 14.05 -12.62
CA PHE A 225 16.52 14.70 -13.88
C PHE A 225 15.00 14.98 -14.04
N LEU A 226 14.14 14.26 -13.31
CA LEU A 226 12.68 14.49 -13.26
C LEU A 226 12.26 15.45 -12.14
N ARG A 227 13.21 16.10 -11.44
CA ARG A 227 12.91 16.98 -10.30
C ARG A 227 12.06 18.21 -10.64
N PHE A 228 11.98 18.57 -11.92
CA PHE A 228 11.24 19.74 -12.36
C PHE A 228 9.74 19.43 -12.37
N GLU A 229 8.98 20.09 -11.50
CA GLU A 229 7.55 19.83 -11.30
C GLU A 229 6.73 19.94 -12.59
N TRP A 230 7.05 20.86 -13.49
CA TRP A 230 6.34 21.01 -14.76
C TRP A 230 6.54 19.83 -15.73
N ILE A 231 7.61 19.05 -15.57
CA ILE A 231 7.85 17.81 -16.32
C ILE A 231 7.10 16.65 -15.65
N LYS A 232 7.19 16.52 -14.33
CA LYS A 232 6.73 15.34 -13.59
C LYS A 232 5.23 15.38 -13.25
N LYS A 233 4.73 16.52 -12.80
CA LYS A 233 3.35 16.70 -12.28
C LYS A 233 2.26 16.27 -13.27
N PRO A 234 2.37 16.48 -14.59
CA PRO A 234 1.35 16.01 -15.54
C PRO A 234 1.23 14.48 -15.60
N PHE A 235 2.29 13.75 -15.23
CA PHE A 235 2.35 12.29 -15.38
C PHE A 235 2.31 11.56 -14.04
N LEU A 236 2.74 12.16 -12.94
CA LEU A 236 2.74 11.50 -11.63
C LEU A 236 1.33 11.48 -11.03
N ARG A 237 0.68 10.32 -11.10
CA ARG A 237 -0.70 10.12 -10.62
C ARG A 237 -0.73 9.78 -9.14
N LEU A 238 0.20 8.92 -8.70
CA LEU A 238 0.36 8.50 -7.32
C LEU A 238 1.02 9.60 -6.48
N LYS A 239 0.42 9.95 -5.35
CA LYS A 239 0.83 11.11 -4.55
C LYS A 239 1.41 10.72 -3.20
N TRP A 240 0.68 9.92 -2.42
CA TRP A 240 0.93 9.55 -1.03
C TRP A 240 1.66 10.65 -0.28
N GLU A 241 0.99 11.77 0.03
CA GLU A 241 1.61 12.98 0.56
C GLU A 241 1.73 12.94 2.09
N THR A 242 2.45 11.95 2.62
CA THR A 242 2.58 11.67 4.07
C THR A 242 2.81 12.92 4.91
N TYR A 243 3.71 13.82 4.49
CA TYR A 243 4.02 15.05 5.23
C TYR A 243 2.79 15.95 5.43
N LYS A 244 1.92 16.09 4.42
CA LYS A 244 0.72 16.93 4.51
C LYS A 244 -0.30 16.35 5.49
N TYR A 245 -0.41 15.02 5.52
CA TYR A 245 -1.35 14.35 6.43
C TYR A 245 -0.88 14.45 7.88
N VAL A 246 0.43 14.33 8.12
CA VAL A 246 1.01 14.56 9.45
C VAL A 246 0.80 16.01 9.90
N GLU A 247 0.98 17.01 9.02
CA GLU A 247 0.72 18.42 9.34
C GLU A 247 -0.73 18.68 9.76
N LYS A 248 -1.70 17.96 9.18
CA LYS A 248 -3.13 18.06 9.55
C LYS A 248 -3.40 17.50 10.95
N LEU A 249 -2.64 16.50 11.39
CA LEU A 249 -2.76 15.92 12.73
C LEU A 249 -2.11 16.79 13.82
N GLY A 250 -1.15 17.63 13.43
CA GLY A 250 -0.22 18.35 14.31
C GLY A 250 -0.65 19.74 14.79
N LYS A 251 -1.95 20.04 14.90
CA LYS A 251 -2.43 21.29 15.51
C LYS A 251 -3.46 21.01 16.60
N LYS A 252 -2.97 20.71 17.80
CA LYS A 252 -3.71 20.94 19.05
C LYS A 252 -3.14 22.17 19.72
#